data_AF-A0A1G1K9H4-F1
#
_entry.id   AF-A0A1G1K9H4-F1
#
_cell.length_a   1.000
_cell.length_b   1.000
_cell.length_c   1.000
_cell.angle_alpha   90.00
_cell.angle_beta   90.00
_cell.angle_gamma   90.00
#
_symmetry.space_group_name_H-M   'P 1'
#
loop_
_entity.id
_entity.type
_entity.pdbx_description
1 polymer ?
#
loop_
_entity_poly.entity_id
_entity_poly.type
_entity_poly.pdbx_seq_one_letter_code
_entity_poly.pdbx_strand_id
1 'polypeptide(L)'
;MSKIINNRRRLPFVNHPIQIKYLSLVAVAMFVPAIVIGGCLYYLIWQTVAYQLAIPELIFQTLLPAYHRVNAILIIALPFVSVFIFLLAAGLSHRIAGPLKRIENELDTMIRTHNFTHVLKLRPGDELESLIEKINQAISAAQGKK
;
A
#
# COMPACT_ATOMS: atom_id res chain seq x y z
N MET A 1 5.81 32.19 -30.43
CA MET A 1 4.91 31.06 -30.74
C MET A 1 5.18 29.95 -29.71
N SER A 2 4.11 29.48 -29.05
CA SER A 2 4.03 28.34 -28.11
C SER A 2 4.84 28.36 -26.80
N LYS A 3 4.15 28.76 -25.73
CA LYS A 3 4.50 28.47 -24.32
C LYS A 3 4.16 26.99 -24.09
N ILE A 4 5.16 26.12 -23.94
CA ILE A 4 4.93 24.74 -23.51
C ILE A 4 4.64 24.78 -22.01
N ILE A 5 3.35 24.79 -21.67
CA ILE A 5 2.86 24.67 -20.29
C ILE A 5 3.11 23.23 -19.87
N ASN A 6 4.25 22.98 -19.22
CA ASN A 6 4.59 21.68 -18.64
C ASN A 6 3.64 21.37 -17.48
N ASN A 7 2.52 20.73 -17.80
CA ASN A 7 1.52 20.29 -16.84
C ASN A 7 2.03 19.06 -16.08
N ARG A 8 2.96 19.25 -15.13
CA ARG A 8 3.41 18.22 -14.16
C ARG A 8 2.35 17.95 -13.08
N ARG A 9 1.08 17.81 -13.46
CA ARG A 9 -0.01 17.46 -12.54
C ARG A 9 -0.42 16.01 -12.79
N ARG A 10 -0.31 15.18 -11.73
CA ARG A 10 -0.89 13.83 -11.57
C ARG A 10 -0.05 12.64 -12.06
N LEU A 11 1.15 12.45 -11.52
CA LEU A 11 1.74 11.12 -11.45
C LEU A 11 1.38 10.53 -10.07
N PRO A 12 0.49 9.50 -9.98
CA PRO A 12 0.09 8.88 -8.71
C PRO A 12 1.22 8.08 -8.05
N PHE A 13 2.31 7.83 -8.78
CA PHE A 13 3.53 7.26 -8.24
C PHE A 13 4.53 8.37 -7.96
N VAL A 14 4.67 8.70 -6.68
CA VAL A 14 5.86 9.41 -6.24
C VAL A 14 6.90 8.32 -6.04
N ASN A 15 7.89 8.24 -6.95
CA ASN A 15 9.04 7.35 -6.78
C ASN A 15 9.80 7.78 -5.50
N HIS A 16 9.32 7.29 -4.37
CA HIS A 16 9.83 7.52 -3.04
C HIS A 16 10.08 6.15 -2.43
N PRO A 17 11.28 5.89 -1.88
CA PRO A 17 11.64 4.57 -1.36
C PRO A 17 10.68 4.08 -0.28
N ILE A 18 10.08 5.01 0.48
CA ILE A 18 9.08 4.67 1.50
C ILE A 18 7.81 4.09 0.88
N GLN A 19 7.31 4.61 -0.24
CA GLN A 19 6.10 4.09 -0.89
C GLN A 19 6.28 2.61 -1.27
N ILE A 20 7.43 2.26 -1.84
CA ILE A 20 7.75 0.89 -2.25
C ILE A 20 7.87 -0.02 -1.03
N LYS A 21 8.55 0.42 0.04
CA LYS A 21 8.69 -0.38 1.27
C LYS A 21 7.34 -0.70 1.92
N TYR A 22 6.43 0.27 1.99
CA TYR A 22 5.09 0.02 2.54
C TYR A 22 4.25 -0.87 1.63
N LEU A 23 4.29 -0.64 0.32
CA LEU A 23 3.49 -1.42 -0.63
C LEU A 23 3.99 -2.87 -0.74
N SER A 24 5.31 -3.10 -0.65
CA SER A 24 5.88 -4.45 -0.58
C SER A 24 5.54 -5.14 0.73
N LEU A 25 5.55 -4.43 1.86
CA LEU A 25 5.12 -4.97 3.14
C LEU A 25 3.65 -5.43 3.08
N VAL A 26 2.76 -4.61 2.53
CA VAL A 26 1.35 -4.97 2.35
C VAL A 26 1.18 -6.16 1.41
N ALA A 27 1.92 -6.20 0.30
CA ALA A 27 1.89 -7.34 -0.62
C ALA A 27 2.31 -8.64 0.07
N VAL A 28 3.41 -8.62 0.84
CA VAL A 28 3.86 -9.78 1.62
C VAL A 28 2.82 -10.17 2.66
N ALA A 29 2.28 -9.21 3.41
CA ALA A 29 1.25 -9.44 4.42
C ALA A 29 -0.07 -9.97 3.83
N MET A 30 -0.31 -9.77 2.54
CA MET A 30 -1.48 -10.29 1.83
C MET A 30 -1.24 -11.70 1.29
N PHE A 31 -0.12 -11.92 0.59
CA PHE A 31 0.14 -13.20 -0.10
C PHE A 31 0.62 -14.30 0.85
N VAL A 32 1.45 -13.98 1.85
CA VAL A 32 2.00 -15.01 2.75
C VAL A 32 0.89 -15.73 3.53
N PRO A 33 -0.04 -15.03 4.23
CA PRO A 33 -1.12 -15.70 4.92
C PRO A 33 -2.06 -16.44 3.96
N ALA A 34 -2.33 -15.89 2.77
CA ALA A 34 -3.16 -16.54 1.77
C ALA A 34 -2.57 -17.88 1.31
N ILE A 35 -1.26 -17.94 1.08
CA ILE A 35 -0.54 -19.17 0.73
C ILE A 35 -0.55 -20.16 1.91
N VAL A 36 -0.31 -19.69 3.13
CA VAL A 36 -0.31 -20.54 4.33
C VAL A 36 -1.69 -21.15 4.57
N ILE A 37 -2.74 -20.33 4.60
CA ILE A 37 -4.13 -20.77 4.80
C ILE A 37 -4.56 -21.68 3.66
N GLY A 38 -4.26 -21.31 2.41
CA GLY A 38 -4.53 -22.15 1.25
C GLY A 38 -3.85 -23.50 1.38
N GLY A 39 -2.55 -23.53 1.69
CA GLY A 39 -1.79 -24.75 1.90
C GLY A 39 -2.37 -25.63 3.02
N CYS A 40 -2.74 -25.04 4.16
CA CYS A 40 -3.39 -25.75 5.26
C CYS A 40 -4.73 -26.38 4.85
N LEU A 41 -5.57 -25.62 4.12
CA LEU A 41 -6.85 -26.14 3.62
C LEU A 41 -6.65 -27.29 2.65
N TYR A 42 -5.73 -27.14 1.69
CA TYR A 42 -5.42 -28.19 0.72
C TYR A 42 -4.85 -29.45 1.39
N TYR A 43 -3.97 -29.27 2.36
CA TYR A 43 -3.44 -30.37 3.17
C TYR A 43 -4.56 -31.12 3.90
N LEU A 44 -5.49 -30.40 4.52
CA LEU A 44 -6.62 -30.98 5.24
C LEU A 44 -7.59 -31.72 4.31
N ILE A 45 -7.87 -31.15 3.13
CA ILE A 45 -8.68 -31.81 2.10
C ILE A 45 -8.01 -33.12 1.67
N TRP A 46 -6.70 -33.09 1.38
CA TRP A 46 -5.96 -34.27 0.95
C TRP A 46 -5.94 -35.36 2.03
N GLN A 47 -5.72 -34.98 3.30
CA GLN A 47 -5.78 -35.93 4.42
C GLN A 47 -7.17 -36.56 4.56
N THR A 48 -8.22 -35.76 4.41
CA THR A 48 -9.62 -36.23 4.49
C THR A 48 -9.94 -37.19 3.35
N VAL A 49 -9.52 -36.87 2.13
CA VAL A 49 -9.67 -37.74 0.96
C VAL A 49 -8.92 -39.05 1.18
N ALA A 50 -7.66 -39.00 1.63
CA ALA A 50 -6.86 -40.20 1.89
C ALA A 50 -7.48 -41.12 2.95
N TYR A 51 -8.08 -40.55 4.01
CA TYR A 51 -8.75 -41.32 5.05
C TYR A 51 -10.08 -41.94 4.57
N GLN A 52 -10.80 -41.25 3.68
CA GLN A 52 -12.11 -41.68 3.17
C GLN A 52 -12.04 -42.61 1.94
N LEU A 53 -10.85 -42.98 1.47
CA LEU A 53 -10.66 -43.89 0.31
C LEU A 53 -11.36 -45.24 0.45
N ALA A 54 -11.80 -45.62 1.65
CA ALA A 54 -12.63 -46.81 1.88
C ALA A 54 -14.07 -46.70 1.31
N ILE A 55 -14.55 -45.49 0.98
CA ILE A 55 -15.90 -45.24 0.44
C ILE A 55 -15.81 -44.27 -0.75
N PRO A 56 -15.45 -44.76 -1.95
CA PRO A 56 -15.22 -43.93 -3.13
C PRO A 56 -16.45 -43.11 -3.54
N GLU A 57 -17.67 -43.66 -3.45
CA GLU A 57 -18.89 -42.96 -3.88
C GLU A 57 -19.12 -41.63 -3.16
N LEU A 58 -18.82 -41.56 -1.86
CA LEU A 58 -19.05 -40.35 -1.07
C LEU A 58 -18.11 -39.20 -1.49
N ILE A 59 -16.87 -39.53 -1.83
CA ILE A 59 -15.85 -38.56 -2.29
C ILE A 59 -16.29 -37.92 -3.61
N PHE A 60 -16.74 -38.73 -4.57
CA PHE A 60 -17.14 -38.24 -5.89
C PHE A 60 -18.39 -37.36 -5.84
N GLN A 61 -19.35 -37.68 -4.97
CA GLN A 61 -20.62 -36.96 -4.91
C GLN A 61 -20.57 -35.67 -4.08
N THR A 62 -19.69 -35.58 -3.09
CA THR A 62 -19.70 -34.45 -2.14
C THR A 62 -18.41 -33.64 -2.13
N LEU A 63 -17.24 -34.28 -2.00
CA LEU A 63 -15.95 -33.62 -1.87
C LEU A 63 -15.46 -32.98 -3.17
N LEU A 64 -15.53 -33.68 -4.30
CA LEU A 64 -15.06 -33.16 -5.59
C LEU A 64 -15.85 -31.92 -6.07
N PRO A 65 -17.20 -31.90 -6.05
CA PRO A 65 -17.95 -30.72 -6.43
C PRO A 65 -17.69 -29.52 -5.50
N ALA A 66 -17.56 -29.77 -4.18
CA ALA A 66 -17.24 -28.73 -3.22
C ALA A 66 -15.84 -28.15 -3.47
N TYR A 67 -14.85 -29.00 -3.72
CA TYR A 67 -13.49 -28.61 -4.07
C TYR A 67 -13.45 -27.70 -5.31
N HIS A 68 -14.13 -28.10 -6.39
CA HIS A 68 -14.17 -27.30 -7.62
C HIS A 68 -14.87 -25.95 -7.40
N ARG A 69 -15.98 -25.92 -6.65
CA ARG A 69 -16.69 -24.67 -6.34
C ARG A 69 -15.85 -23.72 -5.50
N VAL A 70 -15.21 -24.23 -4.43
CA VAL A 70 -14.33 -23.42 -3.57
C VAL A 70 -13.17 -22.85 -4.39
N ASN A 71 -12.53 -23.65 -5.24
CA ASN A 71 -11.44 -23.18 -6.09
C ASN A 71 -11.89 -22.17 -7.15
N ALA A 72 -13.05 -22.36 -7.77
CA ALA A 72 -13.60 -21.38 -8.70
C ALA A 72 -13.84 -20.03 -8.00
N ILE A 73 -14.41 -20.06 -6.78
CA ILE A 73 -14.60 -18.86 -5.97
C ILE A 73 -13.24 -18.23 -5.62
N LEU A 74 -12.25 -19.01 -5.18
CA LEU A 74 -10.93 -18.49 -4.81
C LEU A 74 -10.20 -17.86 -6.01
N ILE A 75 -10.25 -18.48 -7.18
CA ILE A 75 -9.62 -17.98 -8.41
C ILE A 75 -10.20 -16.62 -8.82
N ILE A 76 -11.49 -16.37 -8.56
CA ILE A 76 -12.15 -15.10 -8.89
C ILE A 76 -12.00 -14.07 -7.76
N ALA A 77 -12.26 -14.49 -6.51
CA ALA A 77 -12.30 -13.61 -5.36
C ALA A 77 -10.90 -13.15 -4.93
N LEU A 78 -9.89 -14.04 -4.96
CA LEU A 78 -8.56 -13.71 -4.48
C LEU A 78 -7.91 -12.58 -5.29
N PRO A 79 -7.90 -12.58 -6.64
CA PRO A 79 -7.38 -11.46 -7.41
C PRO A 79 -8.19 -10.18 -7.19
N PHE A 80 -9.52 -10.28 -7.11
CA PHE A 80 -10.38 -9.12 -6.91
C PHE A 80 -10.09 -8.42 -5.56
N VAL A 81 -10.06 -9.19 -4.47
CA VAL A 81 -9.72 -8.70 -3.14
C VAL A 81 -8.28 -8.18 -3.10
N SER A 82 -7.35 -8.88 -3.75
CA SER A 82 -5.95 -8.47 -3.81
C SER A 82 -5.76 -7.12 -4.48
N VAL A 83 -6.39 -6.92 -5.65
CA VAL A 83 -6.36 -5.64 -6.37
C VAL A 83 -7.01 -4.55 -5.53
N PHE A 84 -8.16 -4.83 -4.91
CA PHE A 84 -8.85 -3.87 -4.08
C PHE A 84 -7.99 -3.40 -2.89
N ILE A 85 -7.42 -4.32 -2.13
CA ILE A 85 -6.52 -4.02 -1.01
C ILE A 85 -5.29 -3.25 -1.49
N PHE A 86 -4.69 -3.68 -2.61
CA PHE A 86 -3.52 -3.02 -3.17
C PHE A 86 -3.80 -1.58 -3.58
N LEU A 87 -4.95 -1.31 -4.20
CA LEU A 87 -5.37 0.04 -4.57
C LEU A 87 -5.58 0.93 -3.33
N LEU A 88 -6.22 0.40 -2.28
CA LEU A 88 -6.38 1.11 -1.01
C LEU A 88 -5.02 1.43 -0.37
N ALA A 89 -4.12 0.45 -0.30
CA ALA A 89 -2.79 0.62 0.25
C ALA A 89 -1.94 1.60 -0.55
N ALA A 90 -2.02 1.56 -1.88
CA ALA A 90 -1.34 2.51 -2.75
C ALA A 90 -1.88 3.94 -2.55
N GLY A 91 -3.20 4.10 -2.41
CA GLY A 91 -3.84 5.38 -2.11
C GLY A 91 -3.39 5.96 -0.77
N LEU A 92 -3.40 5.14 0.29
CA LEU A 92 -2.94 5.56 1.62
C LEU A 92 -1.44 5.92 1.62
N SER A 93 -0.62 5.08 0.99
CA SER A 93 0.82 5.30 0.89
C SER A 93 1.16 6.60 0.15
N HIS A 94 0.38 6.97 -0.88
CA HIS A 94 0.55 8.23 -1.60
C HIS A 94 0.33 9.47 -0.70
N ARG A 95 -0.64 9.40 0.22
CA ARG A 95 -0.95 10.49 1.19
C ARG A 95 0.17 10.74 2.20
N ILE A 96 1.15 9.85 2.28
CA ILE A 96 2.34 9.98 3.15
C ILE A 96 3.58 10.28 2.31
N ALA A 97 3.87 9.43 1.31
CA ALA A 97 5.09 9.53 0.51
C ALA A 97 5.14 10.81 -0.35
N GLY A 98 3.99 11.27 -0.85
CA GLY A 98 3.87 12.50 -1.62
C GLY A 98 4.28 13.75 -0.83
N PRO A 99 3.60 14.07 0.29
CA PRO A 99 3.98 15.21 1.11
C PRO A 99 5.39 15.08 1.65
N LEU A 100 5.84 13.89 2.06
CA LEU A 100 7.19 13.72 2.58
C LEU A 100 8.29 14.13 1.58
N LYS A 101 8.19 13.67 0.32
CA LYS A 101 9.14 14.08 -0.72
C LYS A 101 9.12 15.59 -0.95
N ARG A 102 7.94 16.21 -0.84
CA ARG A 102 7.81 17.66 -0.97
C ARG A 102 8.51 18.38 0.18
N ILE A 103 8.34 17.90 1.41
CA ILE A 103 9.01 18.42 2.60
C ILE A 103 10.53 18.36 2.42
N GLU A 104 11.08 17.20 2.04
CA GLU A 104 12.52 17.05 1.77
C GLU A 104 13.04 18.07 0.76
N ASN A 105 12.37 18.23 -0.40
CA ASN A 105 12.78 19.19 -1.42
C ASN A 105 12.68 20.65 -0.95
N GLU A 106 11.65 21.00 -0.18
CA GLU A 106 11.49 22.36 0.37
C GLU A 106 12.59 22.64 1.41
N LEU A 107 12.90 21.70 2.30
CA LEU A 107 14.03 21.84 3.24
C LEU A 107 15.38 21.93 2.53
N ASP A 108 15.66 21.07 1.56
CA ASP A 108 16.91 21.13 0.77
C ASP A 108 17.08 22.48 0.08
N THR A 109 15.98 23.04 -0.42
CA THR A 109 15.98 24.39 -1.02
C THR A 109 16.29 25.46 0.01
N MET A 110 15.69 25.39 1.20
CA MET A 110 15.97 26.31 2.30
C MET A 110 17.44 26.24 2.74
N ILE A 111 17.96 25.03 2.91
CA ILE A 111 19.37 24.78 3.29
C ILE A 111 20.31 25.37 2.23
N ARG A 112 20.07 25.08 0.95
CA ARG A 112 20.93 25.57 -0.14
C ARG A 112 20.89 27.09 -0.27
N THR A 113 19.70 27.69 -0.15
CA THR A 113 19.52 29.14 -0.31
C THR A 113 19.78 29.94 0.97
N HIS A 114 19.98 29.25 2.11
CA HIS A 114 20.01 29.85 3.45
C HIS A 114 18.78 30.72 3.76
N ASN A 115 17.67 30.51 3.04
CA ASN A 115 16.45 31.28 3.21
C ASN A 115 15.41 30.44 3.96
N PHE A 116 15.36 30.65 5.28
CA PHE A 116 14.41 29.99 6.17
C PHE A 116 13.18 30.85 6.48
N THR A 117 12.94 31.94 5.75
CA THR A 117 11.76 32.80 6.00
C THR A 117 10.46 32.22 5.42
N HIS A 118 10.58 31.22 4.55
CA HIS A 118 9.45 30.58 3.90
C HIS A 118 8.78 29.55 4.83
N VAL A 119 7.45 29.62 4.94
CA VAL A 119 6.64 28.70 5.76
C VAL A 119 6.29 27.46 4.94
N LEU A 120 6.63 26.27 5.44
CA LEU A 120 6.26 25.01 4.81
C LEU A 120 4.74 24.80 4.90
N LYS A 121 4.09 24.38 3.82
CA LYS A 121 2.64 24.12 3.77
C LYS A 121 2.29 22.88 2.96
N LEU A 122 1.50 22.00 3.56
CA LEU A 122 0.96 20.81 2.89
C LEU A 122 -0.38 21.09 2.22
N ARG A 123 -0.80 20.15 1.38
CA ARG A 123 -2.14 20.19 0.78
C ARG A 123 -3.15 19.64 1.80
N PRO A 124 -4.39 20.17 1.85
CA PRO A 124 -5.45 19.54 2.64
C PRO A 124 -5.62 18.07 2.25
N GLY A 125 -5.62 17.18 3.25
CA GLY A 125 -5.73 15.74 3.10
C GLY A 125 -4.43 14.95 3.22
N ASP A 126 -3.27 15.62 3.33
CA ASP A 126 -1.97 15.01 3.62
C ASP A 126 -1.85 14.67 5.12
N GLU A 127 -1.20 13.55 5.47
CA GLU A 127 -1.16 13.07 6.87
C GLU A 127 -0.02 13.69 7.72
N LEU A 128 0.80 14.57 7.14
CA LEU A 128 2.02 15.10 7.76
C LEU A 128 1.88 16.55 8.27
N GLU A 129 0.66 17.05 8.43
CA GLU A 129 0.39 18.45 8.83
C GLU A 129 1.03 18.80 10.17
N SER A 130 0.84 17.96 11.19
CA SER A 130 1.44 18.16 12.52
C SER A 130 2.97 18.17 12.50
N LEU A 131 3.60 17.39 11.60
CA LEU A 131 5.05 17.42 11.44
C LEU A 131 5.49 18.76 10.86
N ILE A 132 4.76 19.28 9.88
CA ILE A 132 5.08 20.55 9.24
C ILE A 132 4.89 21.74 10.17
N GLU A 133 3.85 21.72 11.01
CA GLU A 133 3.67 22.71 12.07
C GLU A 133 4.87 22.74 13.01
N LYS A 134 5.32 21.57 13.49
CA LYS A 134 6.49 21.47 14.37
C LYS A 134 7.79 21.94 13.71
N ILE A 135 7.99 21.61 12.43
CA ILE A 135 9.16 22.11 11.67
C ILE A 135 9.12 23.63 11.56
N ASN A 136 7.96 24.21 11.18
CA ASN A 136 7.81 25.65 11.08
C ASN A 136 8.04 26.37 12.43
N GLN A 137 7.56 25.79 13.53
CA GLN A 137 7.82 26.29 14.88
C GLN A 137 9.31 26.25 15.23
N ALA A 138 9.99 25.15 14.94
CA ALA A 138 11.44 25.01 15.18
C ALA A 138 12.26 26.02 14.37
N ILE A 139 11.91 26.22 13.09
CA ILE A 139 12.57 27.23 12.23
C ILE A 139 12.36 28.63 12.79
N SER A 140 11.13 28.98 13.18
CA SER A 140 10.81 30.31 13.72
C SER A 140 11.56 30.58 15.03
N ALA A 141 11.62 29.59 15.92
CA ALA A 141 12.36 29.65 17.16
C ALA A 141 13.88 29.84 16.91
N ALA A 142 14.46 29.11 15.94
CA ALA A 142 15.86 29.24 15.56
C ALA A 142 16.19 30.61 14.95
N GLN A 143 15.22 31.27 14.31
CA GLN A 143 15.36 32.63 13.77
C GLN A 143 15.17 33.73 14.82
N GLY A 144 14.84 33.40 16.07
CA GLY A 144 14.54 34.38 17.11
C GLY A 144 13.22 35.15 16.87
N LYS A 145 12.38 34.67 15.96
CA LYS A 145 11.03 35.21 15.74
C LYS A 145 10.08 34.50 16.71
N LYS A 146 9.77 35.16 17.83
CA LYS A 146 8.67 34.76 18.72
C LYS A 146 7.33 35.12 18.09
#